data_AF-A0A1F2XU42-F1
#
_entry.id   AF-A0A1F2XU42-F1
#
_cell.length_a   1.000
_cell.length_b   1.000
_cell.length_c   1.000
_cell.angle_alpha   90.00
_cell.angle_beta   90.00
_cell.angle_gamma   90.00
#
_symmetry.space_group_name_H-M   'P 1'
#
loop_
_entity.id
_entity.type
_entity.pdbx_description
1 polymer ?
#
loop_
_entity_poly.entity_id
_entity_poly.type
_entity_poly.pdbx_seq_one_letter_code
_entity_poly.pdbx_strand_id
1 'polypeptide(L)'
;MNTFIKAAVLSISTALIALPALAAPQEQHQQHQTAQSHGHAQKHTSNGHQQPTHATVKKANRPSQDWKAGQKLPSAYHSNAYKVDHQKYKKLSKPGKNQQWIKVNGDYVLTDIRNHSIIKIIAG
;
A
#
# COMPACT_ATOMS: atom_id res chain seq x y z
N MET A 1 3.31 39.85 -18.05
CA MET A 1 3.52 39.73 -16.59
C MET A 1 2.18 39.43 -15.98
N ASN A 2 1.95 38.21 -15.48
CA ASN A 2 0.66 37.81 -14.90
C ASN A 2 0.90 37.27 -13.49
N THR A 3 0.66 38.11 -12.50
CA THR A 3 0.71 37.79 -11.07
C THR A 3 -0.64 37.22 -10.64
N PHE A 4 -0.68 35.91 -10.39
CA PHE A 4 -1.83 35.25 -9.76
C PHE A 4 -1.57 35.11 -8.27
N ILE A 5 -2.15 35.99 -7.46
CA ILE A 5 -2.22 35.82 -6.01
C ILE A 5 -3.58 35.22 -5.69
N LYS A 6 -3.59 33.96 -5.27
CA LYS A 6 -4.74 33.31 -4.63
C LYS A 6 -4.29 32.86 -3.25
N ALA A 7 -4.51 33.71 -2.27
CA ALA A 7 -4.31 33.37 -0.86
C ALA A 7 -5.55 32.61 -0.37
N ALA A 8 -5.40 31.32 -0.12
CA ALA A 8 -6.38 30.55 0.63
C ALA A 8 -5.79 30.30 2.02
N VAL A 9 -6.32 30.99 3.02
CA VAL A 9 -6.02 30.71 4.43
C VAL A 9 -6.89 29.53 4.83
N LEU A 10 -6.29 28.34 4.95
CA LEU A 10 -6.93 27.18 5.56
C LEU A 10 -6.50 27.10 7.02
N SER A 11 -7.35 27.58 7.93
CA SER A 11 -7.20 27.34 9.36
C SER A 11 -7.67 25.92 9.66
N ILE A 12 -6.73 25.05 10.05
CA ILE A 12 -7.04 23.68 10.47
C ILE A 12 -6.98 23.65 12.00
N SER A 13 -8.14 23.64 12.65
CA SER A 13 -8.23 23.48 14.10
C SER A 13 -7.91 22.05 14.51
N THR A 14 -6.90 21.89 15.36
CA THR A 14 -6.46 20.63 15.95
C THR A 14 -7.41 20.22 17.09
N ALA A 15 -7.84 18.96 17.11
CA ALA A 15 -8.44 18.36 18.31
C ALA A 15 -7.62 17.12 18.70
N LEU A 16 -6.95 17.21 19.86
CA LEU A 16 -6.30 16.09 20.54
C LEU A 16 -7.36 15.35 21.36
N ILE A 17 -7.51 14.04 21.16
CA ILE A 17 -8.35 13.18 21.99
C ILE A 17 -7.45 12.25 22.80
N ALA A 18 -7.67 12.25 24.12
CA ALA A 18 -6.89 11.53 25.12
C ALA A 18 -7.08 10.00 25.05
N LEU A 19 -5.99 9.27 25.29
CA LEU A 19 -5.94 7.81 25.35
C LEU A 19 -6.39 7.32 26.74
N PRO A 20 -7.25 6.29 26.87
CA PRO A 20 -7.32 5.51 28.08
C PRO A 20 -6.10 4.57 28.15
N ALA A 21 -5.26 4.77 29.16
CA ALA A 21 -4.25 3.80 29.59
C ALA A 21 -4.95 2.74 30.47
N LEU A 22 -5.12 1.53 29.97
CA LEU A 22 -5.44 0.36 30.79
C LEU A 22 -4.13 -0.34 31.10
N ALA A 23 -3.82 -0.37 32.39
CA ALA A 23 -2.58 -0.85 32.98
C ALA A 23 -2.25 -2.30 32.59
N ALA A 24 -0.95 -2.57 32.62
CA ALA A 24 -0.28 -3.85 32.43
C ALA A 24 -0.55 -4.85 33.59
N PRO A 25 0.29 -5.88 33.75
CA PRO A 25 0.18 -7.25 33.25
C PRO A 25 -0.40 -8.21 34.32
N GLN A 26 -1.16 -9.23 33.91
CA GLN A 26 -1.44 -10.36 34.80
C GLN A 26 -0.50 -11.52 34.46
N GLU A 27 0.52 -11.65 35.29
CA GLU A 27 1.30 -12.87 35.50
C GLU A 27 0.44 -13.94 36.17
N GLN A 28 0.45 -15.17 35.65
CA GLN A 28 0.39 -16.43 36.42
C GLN A 28 0.27 -17.62 35.46
N HIS A 29 1.37 -18.35 35.26
CA HIS A 29 1.52 -19.71 35.80
C HIS A 29 2.86 -20.32 35.40
N GLN A 30 3.70 -20.52 36.42
CA GLN A 30 4.50 -21.71 36.70
C GLN A 30 4.53 -22.83 35.64
N GLN A 31 5.75 -23.07 35.13
CA GLN A 31 6.51 -24.31 35.37
C GLN A 31 5.92 -25.64 34.83
N HIS A 32 6.50 -26.12 33.72
CA HIS A 32 6.94 -27.52 33.50
C HIS A 32 7.89 -27.49 32.29
N GLN A 33 9.20 -27.60 32.49
CA GLN A 33 9.97 -28.85 32.41
C GLN A 33 9.72 -29.67 31.14
N THR A 34 10.68 -29.50 30.21
CA THR A 34 11.32 -30.54 29.41
C THR A 34 10.45 -31.69 28.88
N ALA A 35 10.14 -31.62 27.59
CA ALA A 35 9.93 -32.81 26.78
C ALA A 35 10.32 -32.48 25.34
N GLN A 36 11.20 -33.29 24.73
CA GLN A 36 11.09 -33.67 23.33
C GLN A 36 12.15 -34.73 22.97
N SER A 37 11.81 -35.97 23.28
CA SER A 37 12.31 -37.17 22.62
C SER A 37 11.21 -37.72 21.70
N HIS A 38 11.57 -37.89 20.43
CA HIS A 38 11.07 -38.82 19.40
C HIS A 38 9.67 -39.44 19.52
N GLY A 39 8.90 -39.37 18.42
CA GLY A 39 7.92 -40.42 18.12
C GLY A 39 6.78 -40.00 17.20
N HIS A 40 6.77 -40.56 15.98
CA HIS A 40 5.67 -40.48 15.03
C HIS A 40 4.39 -41.15 15.55
N ALA A 41 3.23 -40.52 15.34
CA ALA A 41 1.95 -41.23 15.23
C ALA A 41 0.97 -40.47 14.34
N GLN A 42 0.64 -41.07 13.20
CA GLN A 42 -0.54 -40.75 12.40
C GLN A 42 -1.81 -41.12 13.18
N LYS A 43 -2.93 -40.40 12.96
CA LYS A 43 -4.21 -40.92 12.43
C LYS A 43 -5.38 -39.94 12.64
N HIS A 44 -5.91 -39.49 11.50
CA HIS A 44 -7.32 -39.26 11.09
C HIS A 44 -8.36 -38.46 11.91
N THR A 45 -9.19 -37.78 11.11
CA THR A 45 -10.64 -37.47 11.24
C THR A 45 -11.10 -36.38 12.22
N SER A 46 -11.47 -35.22 11.67
CA SER A 46 -12.81 -34.66 11.92
C SER A 46 -13.20 -33.65 10.85
N ASN A 47 -14.38 -33.90 10.27
CA ASN A 47 -15.07 -33.13 9.27
C ASN A 47 -15.72 -31.91 9.95
N GLY A 48 -15.01 -30.78 9.97
CA GLY A 48 -15.50 -29.51 10.51
C GLY A 48 -15.79 -28.52 9.39
N HIS A 49 -17.03 -28.46 8.93
CA HIS A 49 -17.53 -27.36 8.10
C HIS A 49 -17.49 -26.05 8.90
N GLN A 50 -16.35 -25.35 8.87
CA GLN A 50 -16.24 -23.98 9.33
C GLN A 50 -16.27 -23.08 8.11
N GLN A 51 -17.48 -22.63 7.80
CA GLN A 51 -17.77 -21.55 6.89
C GLN A 51 -17.00 -20.29 7.34
N PRO A 52 -16.06 -19.75 6.56
CA PRO A 52 -15.50 -18.44 6.85
C PRO A 52 -16.58 -17.40 6.53
N THR A 53 -17.26 -16.98 7.58
CA THR A 53 -17.99 -15.74 7.69
C THR A 53 -17.16 -14.58 7.13
N HIS A 54 -17.81 -13.71 6.36
CA HIS A 54 -17.28 -12.50 5.74
C HIS A 54 -16.23 -12.77 4.65
N ALA A 55 -16.72 -12.83 3.41
CA ALA A 55 -15.94 -12.43 2.26
C ALA A 55 -15.50 -10.97 2.47
N THR A 56 -14.43 -10.79 3.25
CA THR A 56 -13.49 -9.70 3.07
C THR A 56 -13.19 -9.74 1.58
N VAL A 57 -13.83 -8.86 0.83
CA VAL A 57 -13.45 -8.55 -0.54
C VAL A 57 -11.95 -8.38 -0.43
N LYS A 58 -11.20 -9.38 -0.92
CA LYS A 58 -9.76 -9.29 -1.00
C LYS A 58 -9.56 -8.10 -1.93
N LYS A 59 -9.43 -6.90 -1.35
CA LYS A 59 -9.05 -5.70 -2.08
C LYS A 59 -7.78 -6.17 -2.76
N ALA A 60 -7.87 -6.41 -4.07
CA ALA A 60 -6.72 -6.78 -4.85
C ALA A 60 -5.67 -5.76 -4.45
N ASN A 61 -4.57 -6.21 -3.85
CA ASN A 61 -3.60 -5.31 -3.24
C ASN A 61 -2.99 -4.51 -4.38
N ARG A 62 -3.59 -3.37 -4.70
CA ARG A 62 -3.15 -2.45 -5.74
C ARG A 62 -2.13 -1.57 -5.04
N PRO A 63 -0.82 -1.81 -5.25
CA PRO A 63 0.21 -1.02 -4.57
C PRO A 63 0.09 0.48 -4.89
N SER A 64 -0.50 0.80 -6.05
CA SER A 64 -0.82 2.15 -6.51
C SER A 64 -1.97 2.85 -5.77
N GLN A 65 -2.79 2.14 -4.97
CA GLN A 65 -3.97 2.70 -4.32
C GLN A 65 -3.62 3.80 -3.32
N ASP A 66 -2.55 3.58 -2.55
CA ASP A 66 -2.10 4.51 -1.52
C ASP A 66 -1.31 5.69 -2.11
N TRP A 67 -0.84 5.58 -3.35
CA TRP A 67 -0.02 6.61 -3.98
C TRP A 67 -0.81 7.88 -4.29
N LYS A 68 -0.12 9.02 -4.24
CA LYS A 68 -0.64 10.35 -4.55
C LYS A 68 0.38 11.12 -5.39
N ALA A 69 -0.10 12.07 -6.19
CA ALA A 69 0.76 13.00 -6.89
C ALA A 69 1.60 13.81 -5.89
N GLY A 70 2.86 14.08 -6.24
CA GLY A 70 3.86 14.73 -5.38
C GLY A 70 4.68 13.76 -4.53
N GLN A 71 4.16 12.58 -4.20
CA GLN A 71 4.91 11.57 -3.45
C GLN A 71 5.99 10.91 -4.31
N LYS A 72 7.03 10.35 -3.66
CA LYS A 72 8.06 9.57 -4.34
C LYS A 72 7.53 8.18 -4.66
N LEU A 73 7.74 7.74 -5.89
CA LEU A 73 7.46 6.38 -6.33
C LEU A 73 8.33 5.41 -5.52
N PRO A 74 7.79 4.29 -5.01
CA PRO A 74 8.58 3.29 -4.31
C PRO A 74 9.69 2.72 -5.21
N SER A 75 10.88 2.48 -4.64
CA SER A 75 12.08 2.04 -5.37
C SER A 75 11.89 0.73 -6.13
N ALA A 76 11.02 -0.15 -5.65
CA ALA A 76 10.64 -1.40 -6.32
C ALA A 76 10.12 -1.18 -7.75
N TYR A 77 9.61 0.01 -8.08
CA TYR A 77 9.03 0.35 -9.38
C TYR A 77 9.91 1.29 -10.22
N HIS A 78 11.14 1.57 -9.79
CA HIS A 78 12.08 2.42 -10.56
C HIS A 78 12.66 1.70 -11.78
N SER A 79 12.57 0.36 -11.81
CA SER A 79 13.08 -0.45 -12.91
C SER A 79 12.37 -0.15 -14.22
N ASN A 80 13.14 -0.20 -15.32
CA ASN A 80 12.61 -0.09 -16.68
C ASN A 80 11.59 -1.18 -17.04
N ALA A 81 11.51 -2.27 -16.27
CA ALA A 81 10.52 -3.34 -16.47
C ALA A 81 9.07 -2.84 -16.41
N TYR A 82 8.80 -1.77 -15.65
CA TYR A 82 7.47 -1.19 -15.55
C TYR A 82 7.20 -0.11 -16.58
N LYS A 83 8.22 0.34 -17.33
CA LYS A 83 8.10 1.43 -18.28
C LYS A 83 7.16 1.02 -19.41
N VAL A 84 6.21 1.90 -19.70
CA VAL A 84 5.27 1.69 -20.80
C VAL A 84 5.32 2.84 -21.77
N ASP A 85 5.23 2.48 -23.04
CA ASP A 85 5.11 3.48 -24.09
C ASP A 85 3.70 4.07 -24.11
N HIS A 86 3.63 5.40 -24.11
CA HIS A 86 2.37 6.13 -24.11
C HIS A 86 1.58 5.98 -25.41
N GLN A 87 2.25 5.75 -26.55
CA GLN A 87 1.58 5.65 -27.85
C GLN A 87 0.73 4.38 -27.95
N LYS A 88 1.06 3.35 -27.18
CA LYS A 88 0.26 2.11 -27.08
C LYS A 88 -1.10 2.33 -26.40
N TYR A 89 -1.29 3.43 -25.68
CA TYR A 89 -2.47 3.67 -24.86
C TYR A 89 -3.04 5.06 -25.09
N LYS A 90 -4.18 5.16 -25.79
CA LYS A 90 -4.83 6.44 -26.14
C LYS A 90 -5.18 7.34 -24.95
N LYS A 91 -5.29 6.76 -23.74
CA LYS A 91 -5.56 7.49 -22.49
C LYS A 91 -4.32 8.13 -21.86
N LEU A 92 -3.12 7.80 -22.32
CA LEU A 92 -1.88 8.34 -21.77
C LEU A 92 -1.45 9.59 -22.52
N SER A 93 -1.29 10.68 -21.77
CA SER A 93 -0.73 11.92 -22.32
C SER A 93 0.75 11.73 -22.66
N LYS A 94 1.26 12.49 -23.63
CA LYS A 94 2.69 12.50 -23.93
C LYS A 94 3.49 12.87 -22.66
N PRO A 95 4.47 12.04 -22.25
CA PRO A 95 5.32 12.38 -21.12
C PRO A 95 6.17 13.62 -21.46
N GLY A 96 6.37 14.52 -20.49
CA GLY A 96 7.25 15.67 -20.62
C GLY A 96 8.73 15.28 -20.61
N LYS A 97 9.62 16.28 -20.70
CA LYS A 97 11.07 16.07 -20.59
C LYS A 97 11.40 15.45 -19.22
N ASN A 98 12.20 14.38 -19.21
CA ASN A 98 12.56 13.61 -18.02
C ASN A 98 11.36 12.98 -17.30
N GLN A 99 10.27 12.68 -18.01
CA GLN A 99 9.13 11.97 -17.45
C GLN A 99 8.95 10.63 -18.15
N GLN A 100 8.37 9.67 -17.45
CA GLN A 100 8.03 8.37 -18.02
C GLN A 100 6.70 7.86 -17.48
N TRP A 101 6.00 7.12 -18.32
CA TRP A 101 4.87 6.31 -17.87
C TRP A 101 5.37 4.95 -17.44
N ILE A 102 4.87 4.51 -16.29
CA ILE A 102 4.99 3.13 -15.84
C ILE A 102 3.61 2.51 -15.66
N LYS A 103 3.51 1.18 -15.78
CA LYS A 103 2.30 0.43 -15.49
C LYS A 103 2.51 -0.46 -14.28
N VAL A 104 1.65 -0.30 -13.28
CA VAL A 104 1.71 -1.07 -12.03
C VAL A 104 0.32 -1.60 -11.73
N ASN A 105 0.17 -2.94 -11.71
CA ASN A 105 -1.10 -3.61 -11.39
C ASN A 105 -2.31 -3.10 -12.22
N GLY A 106 -2.07 -2.68 -13.46
CA GLY A 106 -3.08 -2.11 -14.36
C GLY A 106 -3.19 -0.59 -14.34
N ASP A 107 -2.73 0.08 -13.28
CA ASP A 107 -2.70 1.54 -13.22
C ASP A 107 -1.50 2.10 -13.96
N TYR A 108 -1.66 3.30 -14.51
CA TYR A 108 -0.62 4.02 -15.22
C TYR A 108 -0.16 5.19 -14.37
N VAL A 109 1.15 5.29 -14.14
CA VAL A 109 1.74 6.31 -13.29
C VAL A 109 2.77 7.09 -14.07
N LEU A 110 2.59 8.40 -14.16
CA LEU A 110 3.56 9.32 -14.74
C LEU A 110 4.52 9.75 -13.64
N THR A 111 5.81 9.56 -13.85
CA THR A 111 6.85 9.93 -12.89
C THR A 111 7.95 10.78 -13.52
N ASP A 112 8.58 11.65 -12.74
CA ASP A 112 9.83 12.32 -13.15
C ASP A 112 11.01 11.37 -12.85
N ILE A 113 11.89 11.20 -13.85
CA ILE A 113 12.99 10.25 -13.84
C ILE A 113 14.11 10.68 -12.88
N ARG A 114 14.26 11.99 -12.63
CA ARG A 114 15.37 12.55 -11.83
C ARG A 114 15.13 12.37 -10.34
N ASN A 115 13.90 12.63 -9.89
CA ASN A 115 13.55 12.59 -8.47
C ASN A 115 12.61 11.41 -8.11
N HIS A 116 12.12 10.68 -9.10
CA HIS A 116 11.14 9.61 -8.95
C HIS A 116 9.81 10.06 -8.34
N SER A 117 9.45 11.34 -8.50
CA SER A 117 8.18 11.86 -7.99
C SER A 117 7.03 11.47 -8.91
N ILE A 118 5.91 11.10 -8.32
CA ILE A 118 4.65 10.81 -9.01
C ILE A 118 4.02 12.13 -9.43
N ILE A 119 3.76 12.28 -10.73
CA ILE A 119 3.14 13.47 -11.31
C ILE A 119 1.65 13.25 -11.49
N LYS A 120 1.27 12.06 -11.98
CA LYS A 120 -0.11 11.72 -12.32
C LYS A 120 -0.33 10.22 -12.21
N ILE A 121 -1.53 9.82 -11.79
CA ILE A 121 -1.98 8.44 -11.78
C ILE A 121 -3.26 8.36 -12.61
N ILE A 122 -3.36 7.37 -13.50
CA ILE A 122 -4.53 7.07 -14.30
C ILE A 122 -4.93 5.63 -13.99
N ALA A 123 -6.16 5.44 -13.52
CA ALA A 123 -6.68 4.12 -13.23
C ALA A 123 -6.82 3.27 -14.51
N GLY A 124 -6.49 1.98 -14.37
CA GLY A 124 -6.51 0.97 -15.42
C GLY A 124 -7.87 0.68 -16.01
#